data_AF-A0A521XIN0-F1
#
_entry.id   AF-A0A521XIN0-F1
#
_cell.length_a   1.000
_cell.length_b   1.000
_cell.length_c   1.000
_cell.angle_alpha   90.00
_cell.angle_beta   90.00
_cell.angle_gamma   90.00
#
_symmetry.space_group_name_H-M   'P 1'
#
loop_
_entity.id
_entity.type
_entity.pdbx_description
1 polymer ?
#
loop_
_entity_poly.entity_id
_entity_poly.type
_entity_poly.pdbx_seq_one_letter_code
_entity_poly.pdbx_strand_id
1 'polypeptide(L)' 'MSSTIGFRPTEEDERILREAARPGESTSDTLRRALRLLDHERWLGQFHADAEQIKDEDVNAEPEAW' A
#
# COMPACT_ATOMS: atom_id res chain seq x y z
N MET A 1 18.10 -10.43 -5.40
CA MET A 1 18.44 -10.17 -6.82
C MET A 1 17.53 -9.07 -7.32
N SER A 2 18.07 -7.95 -7.82
CA SER A 2 17.25 -6.89 -8.42
C SER A 2 17.10 -7.19 -9.92
N SER A 3 15.88 -7.40 -10.39
CA SER A 3 15.58 -7.46 -11.82
C SER A 3 15.29 -6.06 -12.36
N THR A 4 15.80 -5.75 -13.56
CA THR A 4 15.49 -4.49 -14.23
C THR A 4 14.08 -4.57 -14.79
N ILE A 5 13.21 -3.65 -14.36
CA ILE A 5 11.87 -3.48 -14.91
C ILE A 5 11.88 -2.20 -15.74
N GLY A 6 11.50 -2.31 -17.02
CA GLY A 6 11.33 -1.15 -17.89
C GLY A 6 10.01 -0.45 -17.60
N PHE A 7 10.08 0.85 -17.30
CA PHE A 7 8.91 1.71 -17.14
C PHE A 7 8.89 2.74 -18.26
N ARG A 8 7.78 2.81 -19.00
CA ARG A 8 7.56 3.80 -20.06
C ARG A 8 6.45 4.75 -19.59
N PRO A 9 6.79 5.86 -18.91
CA PRO A 9 5.81 6.79 -18.42
C PRO A 9 5.04 7.45 -19.57
N THR A 10 3.76 7.69 -19.36
CA THR A 10 2.97 8.68 -20.11
C THR A 10 3.31 10.09 -19.63
N GLU A 11 2.86 11.11 -20.35
CA GLU A 11 3.01 12.52 -19.93
C GLU A 11 2.40 12.77 -18.54
N GLU A 12 1.30 12.09 -18.23
CA GLU A 12 0.62 12.19 -16.95
C GLU A 12 1.42 11.50 -15.84
N ASP A 13 1.99 10.32 -16.11
CA ASP A 13 2.88 9.66 -15.15
C ASP A 13 4.10 10.53 -14.83
N GLU A 14 4.67 11.20 -15.83
CA GLU A 14 5.78 12.12 -15.61
C GLU A 14 5.36 13.32 -14.76
N ARG A 15 4.17 13.88 -14.99
CA ARG A 15 3.62 14.97 -14.18
C ARG A 15 3.48 14.52 -12.72
N ILE A 16 2.86 13.36 -12.49
CA ILE A 16 2.68 12.78 -11.16
C ILE A 16 4.04 12.52 -10.50
N LEU A 17 5.01 11.95 -11.22
CA LEU A 17 6.34 11.68 -10.69
C LEU A 17 7.08 12.95 -10.29
N ARG A 18 6.98 14.02 -11.09
CA ARG A 18 7.59 15.32 -10.76
C ARG A 18 6.96 15.95 -9.52
N GLU A 19 5.64 15.93 -9.41
CA GLU A 19 4.91 16.50 -8.27
C GLU A 19 5.08 15.69 -6.99
N ALA A 20 5.16 14.36 -7.12
CA ALA A 20 5.32 13.47 -5.98
C ALA A 20 6.77 13.38 -5.48
N ALA A 21 7.77 13.71 -6.31
CA ALA A 21 9.18 13.61 -5.95
C ALA A 21 9.54 14.57 -4.80
N ARG A 22 10.30 14.06 -3.83
CA ARG A 22 10.86 14.88 -2.75
C ARG A 22 12.29 15.34 -3.09
N PRO A 23 12.80 16.42 -2.47
CA PRO A 23 14.17 16.85 -2.68
C PRO A 23 15.17 15.71 -2.43
N GLY A 24 15.99 15.40 -3.43
CA GLY A 24 17.00 14.33 -3.36
C GLY A 24 16.50 12.92 -3.66
N GLU A 25 15.19 12.71 -3.93
CA GLU A 25 14.68 11.41 -4.40
C GLU A 25 14.98 11.21 -5.89
N SER A 26 15.43 10.00 -6.26
CA SER A 26 15.44 9.59 -7.66
C SER A 26 14.04 9.14 -8.10
N THR A 27 13.77 9.12 -9.41
CA THR A 27 12.51 8.57 -9.96
C THR A 27 12.23 7.16 -9.45
N SER A 28 13.25 6.31 -9.34
CA SER A 28 13.13 4.95 -8.80
C SER A 28 12.72 4.95 -7.32
N ASP A 29 13.17 5.93 -6.52
CA ASP A 29 12.77 6.06 -5.12
C ASP A 29 11.29 6.47 -5.03
N THR A 30 10.88 7.45 -5.84
CA THR A 30 9.46 7.87 -5.95
C THR A 30 8.57 6.70 -6.36
N LEU A 31 8.98 5.92 -7.38
CA LEU A 31 8.25 4.74 -7.83
C LEU A 31 8.15 3.66 -6.74
N ARG A 32 9.24 3.37 -6.02
CA ARG A 32 9.19 2.42 -4.89
C ARG A 32 8.25 2.91 -3.79
N ARG A 33 8.21 4.21 -3.51
CA ARG A 33 7.27 4.79 -2.54
C ARG A 33 5.82 4.68 -3.03
N ALA A 34 5.56 4.95 -4.30
CA ALA A 34 4.23 4.77 -4.90
C ALA A 34 3.76 3.32 -4.79
N LEU A 35 4.63 2.33 -5.07
CA LEU A 35 4.29 0.91 -4.92
C LEU A 35 3.93 0.54 -3.47
N ARG A 36 4.65 1.10 -2.47
CA ARG A 36 4.32 0.88 -1.05
C ARG A 36 3.00 1.53 -0.64
N LEU A 37 2.63 2.66 -1.25
CA LEU A 37 1.33 3.28 -1.02
C LEU A 37 0.19 2.40 -1.56
N LEU A 38 0.34 1.83 -2.76
CA LEU A 38 -0.64 0.90 -3.32
C LEU A 38 -0.80 -0.38 -2.46
N ASP A 39 0.29 -0.88 -1.89
CA ASP A 39 0.25 -2.04 -0.97
C ASP A 39 -0.49 -1.69 0.32
N HIS A 40 -0.22 -0.51 0.89
CA HIS A 40 -0.89 -0.02 2.08
C HIS A 40 -2.40 0.21 1.87
N GLU A 41 -2.81 0.75 0.71
CA GLU A 41 -4.22 0.91 0.37
C GLU A 41 -4.96 -0.43 0.31
N ARG A 42 -4.33 -1.47 -0.24
CA ARG A 42 -4.88 -2.83 -0.25
C ARG A 42 -5.01 -3.38 1.16
N TRP A 43 -3.99 -3.18 1.99
CA TRP A 43 -4.03 -3.60 3.38
C TRP A 43 -5.16 -2.92 4.15
N LEU A 44 -5.35 -1.60 4.00
CA LEU A 44 -6.46 -0.88 4.63
C LEU A 44 -7.83 -1.39 4.17
N GLY A 45 -7.98 -1.69 2.88
CA GLY A 45 -9.20 -2.26 2.34
C GLY A 45 -9.53 -3.62 2.97
N GLN A 46 -8.51 -4.49 3.10
CA GLN A 46 -8.68 -5.79 3.76
C GLN A 46 -8.98 -5.62 5.25
N PHE A 47 -8.26 -4.74 5.93
CA PHE A 47 -8.45 -4.46 7.35
C PHE A 47 -9.89 -4.01 7.65
N HIS A 48 -10.45 -3.10 6.85
CA HIS A 48 -11.85 -2.69 7.00
C HIS A 48 -12.83 -3.83 6.71
N ALA A 49 -12.57 -4.67 5.70
CA ALA A 49 -13.41 -5.81 5.40
C ALA A 49 -13.42 -6.84 6.54
N ASP A 50 -12.24 -7.12 7.12
CA ASP A 50 -12.09 -8.03 8.26
C ASP A 50 -12.81 -7.48 9.49
N ALA A 51 -12.64 -6.18 9.78
CA ALA A 51 -13.32 -5.51 10.88
C ALA A 51 -14.85 -5.60 10.77
N GLU A 52 -15.41 -5.43 9.56
CA GLU A 52 -16.85 -5.59 9.32
C GLU A 52 -17.34 -7.03 9.49
N GLN A 53 -16.49 -8.03 9.24
CA GLN A 53 -16.85 -9.44 9.41
C GLN A 53 -16.90 -9.85 10.88
N ILE A 54 -16.02 -9.31 11.72
CA ILE A 54 -15.89 -9.66 13.14
C ILE A 54 -16.64 -8.71 14.08
N LYS A 55 -17.35 -7.71 13.55
CA LYS A 55 -18.02 -6.68 14.36
C LYS A 55 -19.06 -7.22 15.34
N ASP A 56 -19.68 -8.33 14.99
CA ASP A 56 -20.72 -9.02 15.79
C ASP A 56 -20.16 -10.28 16.47
N GLU A 57 -18.83 -10.49 16.43
CA GLU A 57 -18.17 -11.60 17.09
C GLU A 57 -18.16 -11.36 18.61
N ASP A 58 -18.78 -12.27 19.36
CA ASP A 58 -18.67 -12.29 20.81
C ASP A 58 -17.34 -12.96 21.20
N VAL A 59 -16.31 -12.12 21.37
CA VAL A 59 -14.98 -12.53 21.85
C VAL A 59 -14.98 -13.16 23.25
N ASN A 60 -16.09 -13.12 23.99
CA ASN A 60 -16.25 -13.78 25.28
C ASN A 60 -16.98 -15.13 25.19
N ALA A 61 -17.38 -15.56 23.98
CA ALA A 61 -18.09 -16.82 23.77
C ALA A 61 -17.18 -18.04 23.99
N GLU A 62 -15.86 -17.88 23.84
CA GLU A 62 -14.91 -18.93 24.20
C GLU A 62 -14.49 -18.80 25.68
N PRO A 63 -14.56 -19.90 26.45
CA PRO A 63 -14.11 -19.88 27.83
C PRO A 63 -12.60 -19.62 27.87
N GLU A 64 -12.17 -18.68 28.71
CA GLU A 64 -10.76 -18.39 28.93
C GLU A 64 -10.04 -19.66 29.42
N ALA A 65 -9.32 -20.32 28.51
CA ALA A 65 -8.49 -21.49 28.80
C ALA A 65 -7.06 -21.01 29.06
N TRP A 66 -6.80 -20.51 30.27
CA TRP A 66 -5.45 -20.24 30.77
C TRP A 66 -5.15 -21.01 32.05
#